data_AF-A0A2W4R219-F1
#
_entry.id   AF-A0A2W4R219-F1
#
_cell.length_a   1.000
_cell.length_b   1.000
_cell.length_c   1.000
_cell.angle_alpha   90.00
_cell.angle_beta   90.00
_cell.angle_gamma   90.00
#
_symmetry.space_group_name_H-M   'P 1'
#
loop_
_entity.id
_entity.type
_entity.pdbx_description
1 polymer ?
#
loop_
_entity_poly.entity_id
_entity_poly.type
_entity_poly.pdbx_seq_one_letter_code
_entity_poly.pdbx_strand_id
1 'polypeptide(L)'
;MGVNRIELILDIKLGELIMTLVRRSKNSENKPDEAKHRFIDKLLMLVFFSVFALGMSGFFIIDVGWLSNQIGKSLVEHVSTALIVTSILGIFYEFLFSRLRDERLRSLLAEHQLAMSNVVNAYDMLITPKQVFDLIQDIVSQTPKLPTLYSPARAEGNECSFAGSIQYFDSIVAQRPKEVESILQSWILPTSPSNLKFLASDLIGKYRLKPLAEELKRIAYLQFSKGILQSNNDDFDTSWVLNYLWAWSRCEQPMYKTMGDLLISTDNRDTREWILFVPRQMPDTEWCNILERYLHRHKITMDNAEDVARALAALKLAGHELDQNILKDALKNSEDIEEVREVVISIWREMGLDAEQL
;
A
#
# COMPACT_ATOMS: atom_id res chain seq x y z
N MET A 1 -13.41 -32.23 19.16
CA MET A 1 -12.07 -32.06 19.77
C MET A 1 -11.84 -30.57 19.95
N GLY A 2 -11.72 -30.09 21.19
CA GLY A 2 -11.58 -28.66 21.47
C GLY A 2 -10.16 -28.22 21.20
N VAL A 3 -9.97 -27.40 20.16
CA VAL A 3 -8.71 -26.68 19.95
C VAL A 3 -8.56 -25.68 21.09
N ASN A 4 -7.43 -25.75 21.78
CA ASN A 4 -7.16 -25.00 22.98
C ASN A 4 -7.08 -23.51 22.61
N ARG A 5 -8.04 -22.69 23.06
CA ARG A 5 -8.13 -21.24 22.72
C ARG A 5 -6.85 -20.44 23.02
N ILE A 6 -5.95 -20.98 23.82
CA ILE A 6 -4.67 -20.38 24.19
C ILE A 6 -3.65 -20.48 23.03
N GLU A 7 -3.64 -21.57 22.25
CA GLU A 7 -2.75 -21.72 21.10
C GLU A 7 -3.12 -20.76 19.97
N LEU A 8 -4.42 -20.56 19.72
CA LEU A 8 -4.92 -19.61 18.71
C LEU A 8 -4.55 -18.15 19.05
N ILE A 9 -4.57 -17.78 20.33
CA ILE A 9 -4.20 -16.42 20.78
C ILE A 9 -2.68 -16.19 20.67
N LEU A 10 -1.88 -17.24 20.87
CA LEU A 10 -0.42 -17.19 20.71
C LEU A 10 0.00 -17.00 19.24
N ASP A 11 -0.68 -17.68 18.31
CA ASP A 11 -0.41 -17.54 16.87
C ASP A 11 -0.84 -16.17 16.31
N ILE A 12 -1.94 -15.60 16.81
CA ILE A 12 -2.40 -14.25 16.42
C ILE A 12 -1.41 -13.18 16.89
N LYS A 13 -0.90 -13.29 18.13
CA LYS A 13 0.11 -12.35 18.64
C LYS A 13 1.46 -12.48 17.94
N LEU A 14 1.81 -13.68 17.47
CA LEU A 14 3.00 -13.90 16.66
C LEU A 14 2.85 -13.27 15.25
N GLY A 15 1.65 -13.35 14.67
CA GLY A 15 1.30 -12.66 13.42
C GLY A 15 1.39 -11.14 13.51
N GLU A 16 0.89 -10.54 14.61
CA GLU A 16 1.01 -9.09 14.85
C GLU A 16 2.48 -8.65 15.02
N LEU A 17 3.30 -9.47 15.70
CA LEU A 17 4.73 -9.20 15.87
C LEU A 17 5.46 -9.22 14.51
N ILE A 18 5.16 -10.21 13.67
CA ILE A 18 5.74 -10.35 12.32
C ILE A 18 5.32 -9.19 11.43
N MET A 19 4.04 -8.80 11.45
CA MET A 19 3.54 -7.66 10.67
C MET A 19 4.13 -6.32 11.12
N THR A 20 4.36 -6.14 12.42
CA THR A 20 5.02 -4.95 12.96
C THR A 20 6.49 -4.86 12.52
N LEU A 21 7.18 -6.00 12.42
CA LEU A 21 8.56 -6.08 11.93
C LEU A 21 8.65 -5.84 10.42
N VAL A 22 7.70 -6.36 9.63
CA VAL A 22 7.59 -6.09 8.18
C VAL A 22 7.32 -4.61 7.91
N ARG A 23 6.47 -3.96 8.71
CA ARG A 23 6.16 -2.52 8.59
C ARG A 23 7.37 -1.64 8.92
N ARG A 24 8.19 -2.04 9.89
CA ARG A 24 9.47 -1.37 10.21
C ARG A 24 10.54 -1.57 9.13
N SER A 25 10.57 -2.74 8.49
CA SER A 25 11.51 -3.04 7.40
C SER A 25 11.23 -2.19 6.15
N LYS A 26 9.97 -2.10 5.72
CA LYS A 26 9.58 -1.31 4.53
C LYS A 26 9.82 0.20 4.69
N ASN A 27 9.65 0.74 5.89
CA ASN A 27 9.96 2.15 6.16
C ASN A 27 11.48 2.47 6.14
N SER A 28 12.34 1.45 6.09
CA SER A 28 13.80 1.60 5.99
C SER A 28 14.32 1.59 4.55
N GLU A 29 13.53 1.12 3.58
CA GLU A 29 13.98 0.90 2.19
C GLU A 29 13.94 2.16 1.30
N ASN A 30 13.23 3.22 1.71
CA ASN A 30 13.02 4.39 0.82
C ASN A 30 14.10 5.49 0.85
N LYS A 31 15.21 5.30 1.56
CA LYS A 31 16.34 6.25 1.48
C LYS A 31 17.70 5.52 1.63
N PRO A 32 18.22 4.90 0.56
CA PRO A 32 19.50 4.17 0.62
C PRO A 32 20.67 5.08 1.03
N ASP A 33 20.64 6.36 0.65
CA ASP A 33 21.68 7.32 1.05
C ASP A 33 21.52 7.82 2.49
N GLU A 34 20.30 8.01 3.01
CA GLU A 34 20.13 8.29 4.45
C GLU A 34 20.39 7.07 5.33
N ALA A 35 20.21 5.85 4.84
CA ALA A 35 20.56 4.64 5.58
C ALA A 35 22.09 4.51 5.68
N LYS A 36 22.80 4.83 4.59
CA LYS A 36 24.27 4.85 4.55
C LYS A 36 24.86 6.00 5.39
N HIS A 37 24.28 7.20 5.31
CA HIS A 37 24.65 8.32 6.17
C HIS A 37 24.31 8.06 7.64
N ARG A 38 23.11 7.55 7.96
CA ARG A 38 22.78 7.15 9.35
C ARG A 38 23.64 6.01 9.87
N PHE A 39 24.12 5.12 9.00
CA PHE A 39 25.08 4.08 9.37
C PHE A 39 26.46 4.66 9.64
N ILE A 40 26.96 5.56 8.79
CA ILE A 40 28.23 6.26 8.99
C ILE A 40 28.18 7.16 10.22
N ASP A 41 27.07 7.86 10.47
CA ASP A 41 26.86 8.72 11.65
C ASP A 41 26.77 7.88 12.93
N LYS A 42 26.10 6.72 12.89
CA LYS A 42 26.07 5.78 14.03
C LYS A 42 27.45 5.16 14.26
N LEU A 43 28.20 4.83 13.20
CA LEU A 43 29.55 4.30 13.30
C LEU A 43 30.52 5.35 13.85
N LEU A 44 30.42 6.61 13.40
CA LEU A 44 31.18 7.75 13.92
C LEU A 44 30.81 8.05 15.37
N MET A 45 29.52 8.04 15.73
CA MET A 45 29.10 8.14 17.13
C MET A 45 29.70 7.01 17.97
N LEU A 46 29.70 5.78 17.47
CA LEU A 46 30.19 4.63 18.21
C LEU A 46 31.72 4.66 18.36
N VAL A 47 32.46 5.07 17.32
CA VAL A 47 33.91 5.33 17.39
C VAL A 47 34.19 6.49 18.35
N PHE A 48 33.41 7.56 18.31
CA PHE A 48 33.53 8.69 19.23
C PHE A 48 33.26 8.26 20.67
N PHE A 49 32.19 7.49 20.93
CA PHE A 49 31.90 6.93 22.25
C PHE A 49 32.98 5.94 22.71
N SER A 50 33.60 5.18 21.81
CA SER A 50 34.68 4.25 22.13
C SER A 50 35.97 4.99 22.50
N VAL A 51 36.33 6.03 21.73
CA VAL A 51 37.49 6.89 22.01
C VAL A 51 37.24 7.74 23.26
N PHE A 52 36.03 8.24 23.46
CA PHE A 52 35.61 8.97 24.66
C PHE A 52 35.61 8.07 25.89
N ALA A 53 35.10 6.83 25.80
CA ALA A 53 35.15 5.85 26.89
C ALA A 53 36.59 5.41 27.20
N LEU A 54 37.44 5.26 26.19
CA LEU A 54 38.88 5.02 26.37
C LEU A 54 39.58 6.21 27.03
N GLY A 55 39.29 7.45 26.60
CA GLY A 55 39.80 8.68 27.21
C GLY A 55 39.34 8.86 28.65
N MET A 56 38.05 8.61 28.94
CA MET A 56 37.49 8.61 30.28
C MET A 56 38.07 7.49 31.14
N SER A 57 38.30 6.30 30.59
CA SER A 57 38.96 5.20 31.32
C SER A 57 40.41 5.55 31.65
N GLY A 58 41.14 6.23 30.76
CA GLY A 58 42.47 6.77 31.04
C GLY A 58 42.47 7.84 32.12
N PHE A 59 41.47 8.73 32.10
CA PHE A 59 41.27 9.78 33.11
C PHE A 59 40.94 9.17 34.48
N PHE A 60 40.05 8.17 34.53
CA PHE A 60 39.73 7.41 35.74
C PHE A 60 40.91 6.56 36.24
N ILE A 61 41.76 6.00 35.37
CA ILE A 61 42.96 5.26 35.79
C ILE A 61 44.00 6.19 36.43
N ILE A 62 44.09 7.44 36.00
CA ILE A 62 45.01 8.44 36.57
C ILE A 62 44.45 8.98 37.90
N ASP A 63 43.16 9.33 37.98
CA ASP A 63 42.53 9.85 39.21
C ASP A 63 42.32 8.76 40.29
N VAL A 64 41.98 7.53 39.90
CA VAL A 64 41.82 6.39 40.84
C VAL A 64 43.17 5.74 41.16
N GLY A 65 44.22 6.02 40.38
CA GLY A 65 45.59 5.56 40.61
C GLY A 65 46.19 6.01 41.95
N TRP A 66 45.59 7.01 42.61
CA TRP A 66 46.01 7.47 43.94
C TRP A 66 45.23 6.84 45.11
N LEU A 67 44.12 6.11 44.86
CA LEU A 67 43.32 5.43 45.90
C LEU A 67 42.95 3.98 45.55
N SER A 68 43.97 3.11 45.63
CA SER A 68 43.90 1.68 45.99
C SER A 68 43.55 0.58 44.96
N ASN A 69 44.36 -0.47 45.07
CA ASN A 69 44.24 -1.92 44.76
C ASN A 69 44.20 -2.46 43.33
N GLN A 70 45.16 -3.38 43.07
CA GLN A 70 45.36 -4.19 41.86
C GLN A 70 44.13 -5.00 41.41
N ILE A 71 43.17 -5.25 42.31
CA ILE A 71 41.92 -5.96 42.00
C ILE A 71 41.04 -5.13 41.06
N GLY A 72 41.04 -3.79 41.18
CA GLY A 72 40.26 -2.90 40.32
C GLY A 72 40.75 -2.86 38.87
N LYS A 73 42.08 -2.84 38.66
CA LYS A 73 42.68 -2.82 37.30
C LYS A 73 42.39 -4.10 36.52
N SER A 74 42.58 -5.27 37.14
CA SER A 74 42.30 -6.56 36.48
C SER A 74 40.83 -6.70 36.11
N LEU A 75 39.91 -6.25 36.97
CA LEU A 75 38.47 -6.38 36.72
C LEU A 75 37.99 -5.40 35.63
N VAL A 76 38.50 -4.18 35.63
CA VAL A 76 38.19 -3.18 34.59
C VAL A 76 38.78 -3.59 33.23
N GLU A 77 39.98 -4.15 33.17
CA GLU A 77 40.59 -4.67 31.94
C GLU A 77 39.83 -5.89 31.38
N HIS A 78 39.38 -6.80 32.25
CA HIS A 78 38.61 -7.97 31.81
C HIS A 78 37.19 -7.59 31.37
N VAL A 79 36.54 -6.66 32.06
CA VAL A 79 35.19 -6.18 31.69
C VAL A 79 35.23 -5.36 30.40
N SER A 80 36.24 -4.50 30.21
CA SER A 80 36.38 -3.71 28.98
C SER A 80 36.71 -4.57 27.76
N THR A 81 37.60 -5.56 27.91
CA THR A 81 37.92 -6.51 26.83
C THR A 81 36.72 -7.39 26.50
N ALA A 82 35.98 -7.87 27.50
CA ALA A 82 34.73 -8.61 27.29
C ALA A 82 33.66 -7.75 26.61
N LEU A 83 33.52 -6.47 26.97
CA LEU A 83 32.56 -5.57 26.33
C LEU A 83 32.90 -5.34 24.85
N ILE A 84 34.18 -5.07 24.53
CA ILE A 84 34.63 -4.86 23.15
C ILE A 84 34.40 -6.11 22.30
N VAL A 85 34.75 -7.30 22.82
CA VAL A 85 34.54 -8.58 22.12
C VAL A 85 33.05 -8.86 21.95
N THR A 86 32.22 -8.60 22.95
CA THR A 86 30.76 -8.83 22.88
C THR A 86 30.06 -7.84 21.94
N SER A 87 30.54 -6.59 21.85
CA SER A 87 30.04 -5.59 20.90
C SER A 87 30.43 -5.94 19.46
N ILE A 88 31.67 -6.39 19.22
CA ILE A 88 32.11 -6.83 17.89
C ILE A 88 31.34 -8.08 17.48
N LEU A 89 31.17 -9.07 18.37
CA LEU A 89 30.33 -10.25 18.12
C LEU A 89 28.87 -9.88 17.89
N GLY A 90 28.29 -8.96 18.66
CA GLY A 90 26.93 -8.48 18.48
C GLY A 90 26.70 -7.83 17.12
N ILE A 91 27.65 -7.00 16.67
CA ILE A 91 27.61 -6.35 15.35
C ILE A 91 27.84 -7.37 14.23
N PHE A 92 28.75 -8.34 14.41
CA PHE A 92 28.99 -9.39 13.43
C PHE A 92 27.79 -10.35 13.32
N TYR A 93 27.14 -10.66 14.44
CA TYR A 93 25.88 -11.41 14.47
C TYR A 93 24.76 -10.60 13.84
N GLU A 94 24.60 -9.32 14.13
CA GLU A 94 23.55 -8.48 13.51
C GLU A 94 23.78 -8.28 12.01
N PHE A 95 25.05 -8.22 11.56
CA PHE A 95 25.42 -8.15 10.15
C PHE A 95 25.21 -9.48 9.40
N LEU A 96 25.66 -10.61 9.97
CA LEU A 96 25.44 -11.94 9.39
C LEU A 96 23.96 -12.32 9.43
N PHE A 97 23.27 -12.02 10.54
CA PHE A 97 21.85 -12.32 10.72
C PHE A 97 20.98 -11.39 9.88
N SER A 98 21.33 -10.12 9.62
CA SER A 98 20.56 -9.27 8.69
C SER A 98 20.69 -9.71 7.23
N ARG A 99 21.90 -10.02 6.75
CA ARG A 99 22.10 -10.55 5.39
C ARG A 99 21.52 -11.94 5.17
N LEU A 100 21.74 -12.86 6.13
CA LEU A 100 21.13 -14.19 6.07
C LEU A 100 19.62 -14.11 6.31
N ARG A 101 19.11 -13.15 7.08
CA ARG A 101 17.67 -12.97 7.26
C ARG A 101 17.02 -12.50 5.97
N ASP A 102 17.60 -11.62 5.17
CA ASP A 102 16.93 -11.14 3.96
C ASP A 102 16.98 -12.15 2.79
N GLU A 103 18.10 -12.84 2.59
CA GLU A 103 18.21 -13.87 1.54
C GLU A 103 17.48 -15.15 1.94
N ARG A 104 17.59 -15.57 3.21
CA ARG A 104 16.93 -16.77 3.71
C ARG A 104 15.47 -16.50 4.09
N LEU A 105 15.01 -15.29 4.46
CA LEU A 105 13.57 -14.99 4.47
C LEU A 105 13.04 -14.94 3.06
N ARG A 106 13.75 -14.42 2.05
CA ARG A 106 13.21 -14.42 0.68
C ARG A 106 13.13 -15.84 0.13
N SER A 107 14.14 -16.67 0.36
CA SER A 107 14.09 -18.08 -0.02
C SER A 107 13.08 -18.85 0.83
N LEU A 108 13.02 -18.64 2.14
CA LEU A 108 12.02 -19.24 3.03
C LEU A 108 10.63 -18.67 2.78
N LEU A 109 10.43 -17.43 2.31
CA LEU A 109 9.12 -16.87 1.95
C LEU A 109 8.67 -17.38 0.59
N ALA A 110 9.59 -17.59 -0.36
CA ALA A 110 9.27 -18.23 -1.63
C ALA A 110 8.97 -19.73 -1.43
N GLU A 111 9.77 -20.41 -0.61
CA GLU A 111 9.55 -21.79 -0.17
C GLU A 111 8.35 -21.91 0.76
N HIS A 112 8.07 -20.94 1.64
CA HIS A 112 6.84 -20.86 2.46
C HIS A 112 5.65 -20.40 1.65
N GLN A 113 5.77 -19.68 0.54
CA GLN A 113 4.65 -19.37 -0.35
C GLN A 113 4.28 -20.60 -1.19
N LEU A 114 5.27 -21.35 -1.68
CA LEU A 114 5.06 -22.66 -2.32
C LEU A 114 4.59 -23.71 -1.31
N ALA A 115 5.15 -23.72 -0.11
CA ALA A 115 4.70 -24.59 0.97
C ALA A 115 3.37 -24.13 1.56
N MET A 116 3.04 -22.82 1.64
CA MET A 116 1.70 -22.33 1.98
C MET A 116 0.74 -22.57 0.84
N SER A 117 1.11 -22.52 -0.43
CA SER A 117 0.19 -22.90 -1.51
C SER A 117 -0.06 -24.40 -1.47
N ASN A 118 0.97 -25.21 -1.16
CA ASN A 118 0.83 -26.66 -0.99
C ASN A 118 0.14 -27.04 0.32
N VAL A 119 0.29 -26.27 1.39
CA VAL A 119 -0.41 -26.40 2.67
C VAL A 119 -1.84 -25.89 2.52
N VAL A 120 -2.12 -24.78 1.84
CA VAL A 120 -3.48 -24.34 1.49
C VAL A 120 -4.15 -25.37 0.58
N ASN A 121 -3.46 -25.93 -0.41
CA ASN A 121 -3.99 -27.03 -1.22
C ASN A 121 -4.15 -28.34 -0.42
N ALA A 122 -3.35 -28.58 0.62
CA ALA A 122 -3.49 -29.73 1.52
C ALA A 122 -4.52 -29.50 2.65
N TYR A 123 -4.75 -28.25 3.03
CA TYR A 123 -5.72 -27.74 4.01
C TYR A 123 -6.97 -27.17 3.34
N ASP A 124 -7.14 -27.31 2.02
CA ASP A 124 -8.39 -27.11 1.29
C ASP A 124 -9.50 -28.03 1.83
N MET A 125 -9.11 -29.07 2.59
CA MET A 125 -10.02 -29.91 3.39
C MET A 125 -10.35 -29.37 4.79
N LEU A 126 -9.62 -28.39 5.33
CA LEU A 126 -9.71 -27.93 6.72
C LEU A 126 -10.16 -26.47 6.90
N ILE A 127 -9.90 -25.58 5.93
CA ILE A 127 -10.38 -24.18 5.96
C ILE A 127 -11.22 -23.91 4.72
N THR A 128 -12.52 -23.65 4.91
CA THR A 128 -13.42 -23.33 3.79
C THR A 128 -13.27 -21.86 3.37
N PRO A 129 -13.54 -21.51 2.10
CA PRO A 129 -13.59 -20.11 1.66
C PRO A 129 -14.47 -19.26 2.59
N LYS A 130 -15.61 -19.79 3.02
CA LYS A 130 -16.45 -19.14 4.02
C LYS A 130 -15.69 -18.73 5.29
N GLN A 131 -14.88 -19.61 5.88
CA GLN A 131 -14.13 -19.27 7.11
C GLN A 131 -13.08 -18.18 6.87
N VAL A 132 -12.43 -18.19 5.71
CA VAL A 132 -11.49 -17.13 5.31
C VAL A 132 -12.21 -15.80 5.19
N PHE A 133 -13.35 -15.78 4.51
CA PHE A 133 -14.13 -14.58 4.33
C PHE A 133 -14.78 -14.10 5.63
N ASP A 134 -15.25 -14.99 6.51
CA ASP A 134 -15.76 -14.62 7.83
C ASP A 134 -14.68 -13.88 8.65
N LEU A 135 -13.42 -14.36 8.61
CA LEU A 135 -12.30 -13.67 9.25
C LEU A 135 -12.00 -12.31 8.60
N ILE A 136 -12.01 -12.24 7.26
CA ILE A 136 -11.84 -10.97 6.54
C ILE A 136 -12.94 -10.00 6.95
N GLN A 137 -14.18 -10.47 7.04
CA GLN A 137 -15.31 -9.66 7.42
C GLN A 137 -15.12 -9.06 8.82
N ASP A 138 -14.67 -9.86 9.79
CA ASP A 138 -14.40 -9.43 11.15
C ASP A 138 -13.30 -8.35 11.21
N ILE A 139 -12.20 -8.54 10.46
CA ILE A 139 -11.08 -7.60 10.40
C ILE A 139 -11.51 -6.29 9.74
N VAL A 140 -12.17 -6.38 8.58
CA VAL A 140 -12.59 -5.22 7.78
C VAL A 140 -13.62 -4.38 8.53
N SER A 141 -14.55 -5.01 9.24
CA SER A 141 -15.57 -4.32 10.02
C SER A 141 -15.01 -3.54 11.20
N GLN A 142 -13.81 -3.89 11.69
CA GLN A 142 -13.12 -3.20 12.78
C GLN A 142 -12.09 -2.18 12.28
N THR A 143 -11.84 -2.11 10.98
CA THR A 143 -10.83 -1.22 10.41
C THR A 143 -11.43 0.20 10.29
N PRO A 144 -10.75 1.25 10.81
CA PRO A 144 -11.27 2.62 10.74
C PRO A 144 -11.15 3.28 9.35
N LYS A 145 -10.56 2.57 8.38
CA LYS A 145 -10.25 3.01 7.02
C LYS A 145 -10.84 2.06 5.99
N LEU A 146 -11.12 2.57 4.78
CA LEU A 146 -11.62 1.76 3.67
C LEU A 146 -10.52 0.81 3.19
N PRO A 147 -10.68 -0.52 3.32
CA PRO A 147 -9.69 -1.46 2.86
C PRO A 147 -9.80 -1.64 1.34
N THR A 148 -8.69 -1.46 0.63
CA THR A 148 -8.60 -1.71 -0.82
C THR A 148 -7.63 -2.85 -1.14
N LEU A 149 -7.93 -3.62 -2.18
CA LEU A 149 -7.03 -4.63 -2.75
C LEU A 149 -5.86 -4.02 -3.52
N TYR A 150 -5.93 -2.74 -3.85
CA TYR A 150 -4.99 -2.09 -4.75
C TYR A 150 -3.92 -1.29 -4.01
N SER A 151 -2.79 -1.09 -4.69
CA SER A 151 -1.70 -0.24 -4.24
C SER A 151 -1.33 0.70 -5.38
N PRO A 152 -1.16 2.01 -5.15
CA PRO A 152 -1.24 2.68 -3.85
C PRO A 152 -2.68 2.85 -3.34
N ALA A 153 -2.86 2.93 -2.02
CA ALA A 153 -4.13 3.36 -1.42
C ALA A 153 -4.26 4.89 -1.51
N ARG A 154 -5.48 5.43 -1.65
CA ARG A 154 -5.71 6.88 -1.65
C ARG A 154 -5.35 7.46 -0.29
N ALA A 155 -4.34 8.33 -0.24
CA ALA A 155 -3.83 8.91 1.00
C ALA A 155 -4.83 9.87 1.65
N GLU A 156 -5.53 10.66 0.83
CA GLU A 156 -6.54 11.63 1.27
C GLU A 156 -7.92 10.96 1.49
N GLY A 157 -8.23 9.88 0.75
CA GLY A 157 -9.54 9.20 0.77
C GLY A 157 -9.80 8.20 1.90
N ASN A 158 -9.09 8.30 3.04
CA ASN A 158 -9.23 7.36 4.17
C ASN A 158 -9.07 5.86 3.79
N GLU A 159 -8.31 5.55 2.74
CA GLU A 159 -8.07 4.17 2.31
C GLU A 159 -6.85 3.55 2.98
N CYS A 160 -6.82 2.22 3.05
CA CYS A 160 -5.63 1.45 3.39
C CYS A 160 -5.51 0.20 2.52
N SER A 161 -4.28 -0.14 2.12
CA SER A 161 -4.03 -1.41 1.42
C SER A 161 -4.34 -2.58 2.36
N PHE A 162 -5.26 -3.44 1.95
CA PHE A 162 -5.77 -4.55 2.74
C PHE A 162 -4.80 -5.73 2.77
N ALA A 163 -4.22 -6.07 1.61
CA ALA A 163 -3.37 -7.23 1.45
C ALA A 163 -2.09 -6.88 0.70
N GLY A 164 -0.96 -7.43 1.17
CA GLY A 164 0.33 -7.29 0.49
C GLY A 164 0.46 -8.12 -0.80
N SER A 165 -0.44 -9.10 -1.00
CA SER A 165 -0.58 -9.87 -2.24
C SER A 165 -2.05 -10.23 -2.49
N ILE A 166 -2.48 -10.04 -3.73
CA ILE A 166 -3.83 -10.33 -4.22
C ILE A 166 -3.98 -11.75 -4.80
N GLN A 167 -2.86 -12.46 -5.01
CA GLN A 167 -2.83 -13.76 -5.70
C GLN A 167 -3.62 -14.86 -4.98
N TYR A 168 -3.71 -14.76 -3.65
CA TYR A 168 -4.50 -15.69 -2.84
C TYR A 168 -6.01 -15.59 -3.13
N PHE A 169 -6.52 -14.38 -3.39
CA PHE A 169 -7.91 -14.20 -3.81
C PHE A 169 -8.13 -14.78 -5.20
N ASP A 170 -7.13 -14.68 -6.09
CA ASP A 170 -7.22 -15.22 -7.45
C ASP A 170 -7.46 -16.73 -7.42
N SER A 171 -6.74 -17.46 -6.54
CA SER A 171 -6.94 -18.91 -6.38
C SER A 171 -8.31 -19.25 -5.79
N ILE A 172 -8.77 -18.55 -4.74
CA ILE A 172 -10.04 -18.88 -4.08
C ILE A 172 -11.23 -18.62 -5.01
N VAL A 173 -11.25 -17.47 -5.69
CA VAL A 173 -12.35 -17.11 -6.59
C VAL A 173 -12.42 -18.08 -7.76
N ALA A 174 -11.28 -18.51 -8.31
CA ALA A 174 -11.25 -19.49 -9.39
C ALA A 174 -11.77 -20.87 -8.97
N GLN A 175 -11.43 -21.33 -7.75
CA GLN A 175 -11.82 -22.66 -7.28
C GLN A 175 -13.28 -22.73 -6.80
N ARG A 176 -13.79 -21.66 -6.17
CA ARG A 176 -15.08 -21.65 -5.47
C ARG A 176 -15.95 -20.43 -5.83
N PRO A 177 -16.19 -20.15 -7.12
CA PRO A 177 -16.79 -18.89 -7.57
C PRO A 177 -18.19 -18.65 -6.98
N LYS A 178 -19.05 -19.69 -6.94
CA LYS A 178 -20.42 -19.57 -6.42
C LYS A 178 -20.48 -19.29 -4.91
N GLU A 179 -19.56 -19.88 -4.15
CA GLU A 179 -19.49 -19.68 -2.70
C GLU A 179 -19.03 -18.24 -2.41
N VAL A 180 -17.99 -17.79 -3.12
CA VAL A 180 -17.50 -16.41 -3.04
C VAL A 180 -18.59 -15.42 -3.44
N GLU A 181 -19.31 -15.65 -4.55
CA GLU A 181 -20.42 -14.78 -4.98
C GLU A 181 -21.50 -14.68 -3.89
N SER A 182 -21.88 -15.80 -3.28
CA SER A 182 -22.87 -15.80 -2.19
C SER A 182 -22.41 -15.01 -0.97
N ILE A 183 -21.12 -15.07 -0.64
CA ILE A 183 -20.55 -14.32 0.49
C ILE A 183 -20.52 -12.82 0.15
N LEU A 184 -20.01 -12.46 -1.02
CA LEU A 184 -19.96 -11.06 -1.49
C LEU A 184 -21.35 -10.44 -1.57
N GLN A 185 -22.36 -11.22 -1.96
CA GLN A 185 -23.76 -10.77 -1.94
C GLN A 185 -24.22 -10.32 -0.54
N SER A 186 -23.76 -10.99 0.52
CA SER A 186 -24.06 -10.59 1.90
C SER A 186 -23.32 -9.31 2.33
N TRP A 187 -22.13 -9.04 1.76
CA TRP A 187 -21.33 -7.87 2.11
C TRP A 187 -21.85 -6.59 1.47
N ILE A 188 -22.55 -6.68 0.33
CA ILE A 188 -23.04 -5.52 -0.41
C ILE A 188 -24.45 -5.06 0.04
N LEU A 189 -25.03 -5.71 1.06
CA LEU A 189 -26.35 -5.34 1.57
C LEU A 189 -26.39 -3.88 2.08
N PRO A 190 -27.54 -3.19 2.01
CA PRO A 190 -27.66 -1.81 2.47
C PRO A 190 -27.23 -1.60 3.93
N THR A 191 -27.47 -2.59 4.78
CA THR A 191 -27.13 -2.60 6.21
C THR A 191 -25.65 -2.87 6.51
N SER A 192 -24.87 -3.30 5.52
CA SER A 192 -23.46 -3.63 5.73
C SER A 192 -22.61 -2.38 5.94
N PRO A 193 -21.55 -2.45 6.78
CA PRO A 193 -20.56 -1.40 6.92
C PRO A 193 -19.93 -0.99 5.57
N SER A 194 -19.64 0.31 5.40
CA SER A 194 -19.07 0.82 4.15
C SER A 194 -17.70 0.21 3.82
N ASN A 195 -16.92 -0.21 4.82
CA ASN A 195 -15.65 -0.92 4.63
C ASN A 195 -15.84 -2.27 3.91
N LEU A 196 -16.87 -3.04 4.31
CA LEU A 196 -17.18 -4.32 3.66
C LEU A 196 -17.72 -4.10 2.25
N LYS A 197 -18.57 -3.09 2.08
CA LYS A 197 -19.06 -2.68 0.76
C LYS A 197 -17.87 -2.38 -0.16
N PHE A 198 -16.95 -1.54 0.30
CA PHE A 198 -15.78 -1.13 -0.48
C PHE A 198 -14.90 -2.32 -0.88
N LEU A 199 -14.56 -3.21 0.05
CA LEU A 199 -13.74 -4.38 -0.27
C LEU A 199 -14.49 -5.37 -1.19
N ALA A 200 -15.81 -5.52 -0.99
CA ALA A 200 -16.63 -6.35 -1.87
C ALA A 200 -16.63 -5.83 -3.30
N SER A 201 -16.75 -4.50 -3.50
CA SER A 201 -16.66 -3.91 -4.84
C SER A 201 -15.28 -4.10 -5.47
N ASP A 202 -14.19 -4.03 -4.70
CA ASP A 202 -12.85 -4.34 -5.20
C ASP A 202 -12.75 -5.76 -5.77
N LEU A 203 -13.26 -6.75 -5.02
CA LEU A 203 -13.30 -8.15 -5.46
C LEU A 203 -14.23 -8.33 -6.68
N ILE A 204 -15.44 -7.78 -6.65
CA ILE A 204 -16.42 -7.87 -7.74
C ILE A 204 -15.86 -7.26 -9.03
N GLY A 205 -15.24 -6.07 -8.94
CA GLY A 205 -14.63 -5.38 -10.07
C GLY A 205 -13.39 -6.10 -10.61
N LYS A 206 -12.53 -6.61 -9.72
CA LYS A 206 -11.32 -7.37 -10.10
C LYS A 206 -11.67 -8.61 -10.94
N TYR A 207 -12.65 -9.38 -10.48
CA TYR A 207 -13.06 -10.64 -11.11
C TYR A 207 -14.22 -10.50 -12.10
N ARG A 208 -14.71 -9.27 -12.33
CA ARG A 208 -15.81 -8.95 -13.25
C ARG A 208 -17.06 -9.81 -13.02
N LEU A 209 -17.48 -9.93 -11.76
CA LEU A 209 -18.63 -10.74 -11.34
C LEU A 209 -19.95 -10.05 -11.74
N LYS A 210 -20.33 -10.18 -13.02
CA LYS A 210 -21.45 -9.43 -13.64
C LYS A 210 -22.76 -9.41 -12.84
N PRO A 211 -23.27 -10.53 -12.29
CA PRO A 211 -24.53 -10.51 -11.56
C PRO A 211 -24.49 -9.60 -10.33
N LEU A 212 -23.36 -9.60 -9.60
CA LEU A 212 -23.17 -8.73 -8.44
C LEU A 212 -22.91 -7.28 -8.88
N ALA A 213 -22.18 -7.08 -9.97
CA ALA A 213 -21.88 -5.77 -10.52
C ALA A 213 -23.17 -4.98 -10.91
N GLU A 214 -24.19 -5.65 -11.47
CA GLU A 214 -25.50 -5.04 -11.73
C GLU A 214 -26.21 -4.59 -10.45
N GLU A 215 -26.06 -5.35 -9.36
CA GLU A 215 -26.61 -4.98 -8.07
C GLU A 215 -25.85 -3.79 -7.45
N LEU A 216 -24.52 -3.74 -7.59
CA LEU A 216 -23.71 -2.58 -7.19
C LEU A 216 -24.17 -1.31 -7.91
N LYS A 217 -24.38 -1.40 -9.22
CA LYS A 217 -24.92 -0.32 -10.05
C LYS A 217 -26.25 0.17 -9.48
N ARG A 218 -27.21 -0.73 -9.29
CA ARG A 218 -28.54 -0.39 -8.76
C ARG A 218 -28.46 0.37 -7.43
N ILE A 219 -27.59 -0.08 -6.53
CA ILE A 219 -27.37 0.57 -5.22
C ILE A 219 -26.72 1.95 -5.40
N ALA A 220 -25.70 2.07 -6.26
CA ALA A 220 -25.00 3.34 -6.48
C ALA A 220 -25.93 4.42 -7.07
N TYR A 221 -26.73 4.09 -8.08
CA TYR A 221 -27.71 5.03 -8.65
C TYR A 221 -28.78 5.46 -7.64
N LEU A 222 -29.20 4.57 -6.73
CA LEU A 222 -30.10 4.93 -5.64
C LEU A 222 -29.44 5.96 -4.71
N GLN A 223 -28.16 5.81 -4.38
CA GLN A 223 -27.45 6.81 -3.58
C GLN A 223 -27.27 8.14 -4.32
N PHE A 224 -27.07 8.10 -5.63
CA PHE A 224 -27.01 9.32 -6.44
C PHE A 224 -28.32 10.09 -6.47
N SER A 225 -29.46 9.40 -6.56
CA SER A 225 -30.78 10.04 -6.47
C SER A 225 -31.02 10.76 -5.13
N LYS A 226 -30.25 10.40 -4.09
CA LYS A 226 -30.26 11.06 -2.77
C LYS A 226 -29.27 12.21 -2.64
N GLY A 227 -28.54 12.53 -3.71
CA GLY A 227 -27.59 13.65 -3.74
C GLY A 227 -26.25 13.38 -3.05
N ILE A 228 -25.87 12.13 -2.80
CA ILE A 228 -24.61 11.80 -2.10
C ILE A 228 -23.37 12.39 -2.78
N LEU A 229 -23.32 12.42 -4.12
CA LEU A 229 -22.20 13.06 -4.85
C LEU A 229 -22.25 14.59 -4.87
N GLN A 230 -23.36 15.20 -4.46
CA GLN A 230 -23.57 16.65 -4.49
C GLN A 230 -23.43 17.27 -3.08
N SER A 231 -23.54 16.44 -2.05
CA SER A 231 -23.27 16.83 -0.67
C SER A 231 -21.78 16.83 -0.41
N ASN A 232 -21.25 17.90 0.19
CA ASN A 232 -19.93 17.91 0.87
C ASN A 232 -19.96 17.05 2.16
N ASN A 233 -20.66 15.92 2.12
CA ASN A 233 -20.73 14.98 3.22
C ASN A 233 -19.42 14.19 3.29
N ASP A 234 -19.21 13.56 4.45
CA ASP A 234 -18.07 12.72 4.81
C ASP A 234 -17.51 11.90 3.62
N ASP A 235 -16.23 12.10 3.27
CA ASP A 235 -15.52 11.49 2.12
C ASP A 235 -15.70 9.96 2.05
N PHE A 236 -15.93 9.36 3.22
CA PHE A 236 -16.14 7.94 3.40
C PHE A 236 -17.37 7.40 2.66
N ASP A 237 -18.49 8.15 2.69
CA ASP A 237 -19.75 7.73 2.07
C ASP A 237 -19.73 7.90 0.56
N THR A 238 -19.03 8.91 0.06
CA THR A 238 -18.84 9.13 -1.37
C THR A 238 -17.93 8.06 -1.98
N SER A 239 -16.84 7.70 -1.28
CA SER A 239 -15.81 6.79 -1.78
C SER A 239 -16.33 5.38 -2.09
N TRP A 240 -17.15 4.77 -1.22
CA TRP A 240 -17.66 3.41 -1.49
C TRP A 240 -18.70 3.40 -2.63
N VAL A 241 -19.48 4.48 -2.80
CA VAL A 241 -20.44 4.59 -3.90
C VAL A 241 -19.71 4.73 -5.24
N LEU A 242 -18.65 5.54 -5.29
CA LEU A 242 -17.79 5.62 -6.47
C LEU A 242 -17.10 4.28 -6.75
N ASN A 243 -16.69 3.54 -5.70
CA ASN A 243 -16.11 2.22 -5.88
C ASN A 243 -17.10 1.19 -6.43
N TYR A 244 -18.39 1.28 -6.06
CA TYR A 244 -19.46 0.46 -6.64
C TYR A 244 -19.62 0.72 -8.14
N LEU A 245 -19.63 2.00 -8.54
CA LEU A 245 -19.67 2.36 -9.96
C LEU A 245 -18.45 1.87 -10.71
N TRP A 246 -17.26 2.04 -10.14
CA TRP A 246 -16.04 1.57 -10.74
C TRP A 246 -16.11 0.05 -10.98
N ALA A 247 -16.52 -0.72 -9.98
CA ALA A 247 -16.65 -2.18 -10.08
C ALA A 247 -17.66 -2.60 -11.15
N TRP A 248 -18.79 -1.89 -11.24
CA TRP A 248 -19.76 -2.05 -12.33
C TRP A 248 -19.13 -1.74 -13.69
N SER A 249 -18.46 -0.60 -13.82
CA SER A 249 -17.92 -0.11 -15.09
C SER A 249 -16.86 -1.05 -15.69
N ARG A 250 -16.19 -1.85 -14.87
CA ARG A 250 -15.28 -2.92 -15.32
C ARG A 250 -15.98 -4.06 -16.07
N CYS A 251 -17.29 -4.19 -15.92
CA CYS A 251 -18.12 -5.19 -16.59
C CYS A 251 -18.81 -4.66 -17.86
N GLU A 252 -18.71 -3.35 -18.14
CA GLU A 252 -19.32 -2.71 -19.30
C GLU A 252 -18.63 -3.08 -20.62
N GLN A 253 -19.34 -2.84 -21.73
CA GLN A 253 -18.79 -2.88 -23.08
C GLN A 253 -19.23 -1.62 -23.84
N PRO A 254 -18.32 -0.66 -24.13
CA PRO A 254 -16.90 -0.62 -23.74
C PRO A 254 -16.72 -0.48 -22.22
N MET A 255 -15.55 -0.89 -21.72
CA MET A 255 -15.22 -0.81 -20.29
C MET A 255 -15.16 0.64 -19.82
N TYR A 256 -15.45 0.87 -18.54
CA TYR A 256 -15.33 2.17 -17.89
C TYR A 256 -16.20 3.28 -18.50
N LYS A 257 -17.18 2.94 -19.36
CA LYS A 257 -18.04 3.93 -20.03
C LYS A 257 -18.72 4.85 -19.02
N THR A 258 -19.40 4.29 -18.02
CA THR A 258 -20.09 5.07 -16.99
C THR A 258 -19.14 5.94 -16.19
N MET A 259 -17.93 5.44 -15.88
CA MET A 259 -16.92 6.21 -15.15
C MET A 259 -16.38 7.37 -15.98
N GLY A 260 -16.11 7.15 -17.26
CA GLY A 260 -15.66 8.20 -18.16
C GLY A 260 -16.74 9.25 -18.41
N ASP A 261 -18.00 8.85 -18.54
CA ASP A 261 -19.12 9.79 -18.69
C ASP A 261 -19.27 10.65 -17.42
N LEU A 262 -19.13 10.05 -16.23
CA LEU A 262 -19.16 10.77 -14.94
C LEU A 262 -17.98 11.75 -14.81
N LEU A 263 -16.76 11.33 -15.15
CA LEU A 263 -15.57 12.20 -15.13
C LEU A 263 -15.76 13.43 -16.00
N ILE A 264 -16.38 13.26 -17.16
CA ILE A 264 -16.62 14.35 -18.12
C ILE A 264 -17.74 15.28 -17.63
N SER A 265 -18.75 14.79 -16.93
CA SER A 265 -19.93 15.59 -16.54
C SER A 265 -19.85 16.20 -15.14
N THR A 266 -18.91 15.76 -14.30
CA THR A 266 -18.85 16.19 -12.90
C THR A 266 -18.11 17.50 -12.71
N ASP A 267 -18.73 18.44 -11.98
CA ASP A 267 -18.06 19.64 -11.47
C ASP A 267 -17.49 19.44 -10.06
N ASN A 268 -17.84 18.33 -9.39
CA ASN A 268 -17.36 18.00 -8.06
C ASN A 268 -15.87 17.59 -8.12
N ARG A 269 -15.03 18.35 -7.41
CA ARG A 269 -13.57 18.13 -7.33
C ARG A 269 -13.23 16.76 -6.78
N ASP A 270 -13.79 16.39 -5.63
CA ASP A 270 -13.47 15.13 -4.93
C ASP A 270 -13.84 13.91 -5.79
N THR A 271 -14.98 13.98 -6.49
CA THR A 271 -15.38 12.95 -7.45
C THR A 271 -14.41 12.87 -8.62
N ARG A 272 -14.01 14.01 -9.19
CA ARG A 272 -13.05 14.06 -10.30
C ARG A 272 -11.70 13.48 -9.87
N GLU A 273 -11.17 13.91 -8.73
CA GLU A 273 -9.92 13.43 -8.13
C GLU A 273 -9.98 11.91 -7.89
N TRP A 274 -11.08 11.43 -7.30
CA TRP A 274 -11.27 10.01 -7.03
C TRP A 274 -11.18 9.16 -8.30
N ILE A 275 -11.82 9.63 -9.39
CA ILE A 275 -11.82 8.94 -10.69
C ILE A 275 -10.43 9.00 -11.34
N LEU A 276 -9.77 10.16 -11.33
CA LEU A 276 -8.42 10.34 -11.87
C LEU A 276 -7.35 9.57 -11.07
N PHE A 277 -7.65 9.16 -9.84
CA PHE A 277 -6.78 8.27 -9.08
C PHE A 277 -6.82 6.81 -9.58
N VAL A 278 -7.92 6.35 -10.20
CA VAL A 278 -8.10 4.93 -10.57
C VAL A 278 -6.98 4.39 -11.47
N PRO A 279 -6.51 5.09 -12.52
CA PRO A 279 -5.40 4.62 -13.36
C PRO A 279 -4.10 4.33 -12.58
N ARG A 280 -3.91 4.95 -11.40
CA ARG A 280 -2.74 4.71 -10.54
C ARG A 280 -2.82 3.37 -9.81
N GLN A 281 -4.04 2.93 -9.47
CA GLN A 281 -4.31 1.63 -8.83
C GLN A 281 -4.41 0.51 -9.85
N MET A 282 -5.02 0.81 -11.00
CA MET A 282 -5.35 -0.14 -12.04
C MET A 282 -5.15 0.49 -13.42
N PRO A 283 -3.91 0.55 -13.91
CA PRO A 283 -3.68 0.99 -15.28
C PRO A 283 -4.34 0.00 -16.25
N ASP A 284 -5.14 0.53 -17.17
CA ASP A 284 -5.83 -0.21 -18.22
C ASP A 284 -5.89 0.68 -19.46
N THR A 285 -5.77 0.09 -20.65
CA THR A 285 -5.71 0.85 -21.91
C THR A 285 -6.98 1.66 -22.19
N GLU A 286 -8.13 1.25 -21.65
CA GLU A 286 -9.40 1.98 -21.83
C GLU A 286 -9.38 3.34 -21.12
N TRP A 287 -8.54 3.50 -20.08
CA TRP A 287 -8.35 4.80 -19.42
C TRP A 287 -7.66 5.82 -20.31
N CYS A 288 -6.83 5.41 -21.29
CA CYS A 288 -6.24 6.32 -22.27
C CYS A 288 -7.35 7.05 -23.03
N ASN A 289 -8.29 6.30 -23.62
CA ASN A 289 -9.43 6.86 -24.34
C ASN A 289 -10.31 7.76 -23.46
N ILE A 290 -10.49 7.40 -22.19
CA ILE A 290 -11.30 8.21 -21.26
C ILE A 290 -10.62 9.54 -20.94
N LEU A 291 -9.32 9.52 -20.63
CA LEU A 291 -8.56 10.72 -20.32
C LEU A 291 -8.43 11.64 -21.55
N GLU A 292 -8.25 11.08 -22.75
CA GLU A 292 -8.26 11.85 -23.99
C GLU A 292 -9.60 12.58 -24.21
N ARG A 293 -10.73 11.88 -24.03
CA ARG A 293 -12.06 12.51 -24.10
C ARG A 293 -12.25 13.59 -23.03
N TYR A 294 -11.69 13.37 -21.83
CA TYR A 294 -11.71 14.36 -20.76
C TYR A 294 -10.92 15.62 -21.16
N LEU A 295 -9.68 15.47 -21.63
CA LEU A 295 -8.80 16.57 -22.04
C LEU A 295 -9.29 17.32 -23.28
N HIS A 296 -10.07 16.69 -24.15
CA HIS A 296 -10.73 17.38 -25.26
C HIS A 296 -11.86 18.32 -24.82
N ARG A 297 -12.48 18.06 -23.66
CA ARG A 297 -13.62 18.84 -23.16
C ARG A 297 -13.23 19.80 -22.04
N HIS A 298 -12.21 19.44 -21.28
CA HIS A 298 -11.78 20.15 -20.08
C HIS A 298 -10.33 20.61 -20.23
N LYS A 299 -10.06 21.85 -19.81
CA LYS A 299 -8.70 22.35 -19.72
C LYS A 299 -8.00 21.75 -18.50
N ILE A 300 -6.68 21.64 -18.59
CA ILE A 300 -5.88 21.44 -17.40
C ILE A 300 -5.76 22.80 -16.70
N THR A 301 -6.05 22.82 -15.41
CA THR A 301 -5.97 23.97 -14.52
C THR A 301 -5.15 23.57 -13.30
N MET A 302 -4.75 24.54 -12.48
CA MET A 302 -4.04 24.24 -11.23
C MET A 302 -4.81 23.28 -10.29
N ASP A 303 -6.14 23.28 -10.37
CA ASP A 303 -7.00 22.41 -9.55
C ASP A 303 -7.01 20.93 -9.98
N ASN A 304 -6.60 20.59 -11.21
CA ASN A 304 -6.62 19.22 -11.71
C ASN A 304 -5.28 18.75 -12.31
N ALA A 305 -4.30 19.64 -12.44
CA ALA A 305 -3.01 19.36 -13.07
C ALA A 305 -2.31 18.16 -12.44
N GLU A 306 -2.30 18.09 -11.11
CA GLU A 306 -1.64 17.03 -10.36
C GLU A 306 -2.28 15.66 -10.61
N ASP A 307 -3.60 15.58 -10.56
CA ASP A 307 -4.33 14.32 -10.76
C ASP A 307 -4.23 13.83 -12.20
N VAL A 308 -4.40 14.74 -13.17
CA VAL A 308 -4.26 14.44 -14.59
C VAL A 308 -2.84 13.95 -14.89
N ALA A 309 -1.81 14.65 -14.40
CA ALA A 309 -0.42 14.27 -14.63
C ALA A 309 -0.11 12.88 -14.07
N ARG A 310 -0.53 12.59 -12.84
CA ARG A 310 -0.30 11.27 -12.22
C ARG A 310 -1.09 10.15 -12.90
N ALA A 311 -2.33 10.42 -13.33
CA ALA A 311 -3.14 9.46 -14.05
C ALA A 311 -2.47 9.04 -15.38
N LEU A 312 -2.03 10.03 -16.17
CA LEU A 312 -1.35 9.80 -17.43
C LEU A 312 0.02 9.13 -17.22
N ALA A 313 0.81 9.59 -16.24
CA ALA A 313 2.10 8.99 -15.93
C ALA A 313 1.96 7.53 -15.50
N ALA A 314 0.94 7.17 -14.72
CA ALA A 314 0.67 5.79 -14.34
C ALA A 314 0.37 4.90 -15.56
N LEU A 315 -0.43 5.38 -16.51
CA LEU A 315 -0.71 4.66 -17.75
C LEU A 315 0.55 4.49 -18.61
N LYS A 316 1.37 5.54 -18.71
CA LYS A 316 2.63 5.50 -19.45
C LYS A 316 3.62 4.50 -18.86
N LEU A 317 3.78 4.49 -17.53
CA LEU A 317 4.64 3.53 -16.82
C LEU A 317 4.16 2.08 -16.97
N ALA A 318 2.85 1.87 -17.08
CA ALA A 318 2.26 0.56 -17.38
C ALA A 318 2.46 0.12 -18.84
N GLY A 319 3.07 0.95 -19.69
CA GLY A 319 3.35 0.65 -21.09
C GLY A 319 2.18 0.93 -22.04
N HIS A 320 1.16 1.67 -21.61
CA HIS A 320 0.08 2.09 -22.50
C HIS A 320 0.51 3.27 -23.37
N GLU A 321 0.13 3.23 -24.65
CA GLU A 321 0.37 4.32 -25.58
C GLU A 321 -0.63 5.46 -25.31
N LEU A 322 -0.10 6.65 -25.05
CA LEU A 322 -0.87 7.88 -24.92
C LEU A 322 -0.65 8.71 -26.17
N ASP A 323 -1.70 9.33 -26.71
CA ASP A 323 -1.51 10.34 -27.75
C ASP A 323 -0.84 11.59 -27.16
N GLN A 324 0.46 11.71 -27.41
CA GLN A 324 1.26 12.84 -26.96
C GLN A 324 0.78 14.18 -27.53
N ASN A 325 0.11 14.18 -28.68
CA ASN A 325 -0.43 15.41 -29.26
C ASN A 325 -1.59 15.94 -28.42
N ILE A 326 -2.45 15.06 -27.91
CA ILE A 326 -3.58 15.45 -27.04
C ILE A 326 -3.06 16.08 -25.76
N LEU A 327 -2.01 15.51 -25.14
CA LEU A 327 -1.41 16.09 -23.94
C LEU A 327 -0.74 17.43 -24.22
N LYS A 328 0.02 17.55 -25.33
CA LYS A 328 0.64 18.81 -25.74
C LYS A 328 -0.39 19.90 -26.03
N ASP A 329 -1.47 19.54 -26.70
CA ASP A 329 -2.54 20.49 -27.02
C ASP A 329 -3.34 20.86 -25.76
N ALA A 330 -3.58 19.93 -24.84
CA ALA A 330 -4.19 20.22 -23.55
C ALA A 330 -3.34 21.19 -22.71
N LEU A 331 -2.02 20.98 -22.65
CA LEU A 331 -1.09 21.88 -21.97
C LEU A 331 -1.06 23.27 -22.61
N LYS A 332 -1.01 23.35 -23.95
CA LYS A 332 -1.05 24.65 -24.65
C LYS A 332 -2.32 25.45 -24.41
N ASN A 333 -3.44 24.76 -24.20
CA ASN A 333 -4.74 25.36 -23.97
C ASN A 333 -5.08 25.55 -22.49
N SER A 334 -4.14 25.27 -21.58
CA SER A 334 -4.30 25.40 -20.13
C SER A 334 -4.37 26.86 -19.69
N GLU A 335 -5.06 27.09 -18.57
CA GLU A 335 -4.98 28.37 -17.85
C GLU A 335 -3.68 28.39 -17.05
N ASP A 336 -3.01 29.54 -16.98
CA ASP A 336 -1.71 29.67 -16.31
C ASP A 336 -0.66 28.64 -16.80
N ILE A 337 -0.52 28.57 -18.13
CA ILE A 337 0.27 27.55 -18.85
C ILE A 337 1.63 27.23 -18.23
N GLU A 338 2.39 28.23 -17.76
CA GLU A 338 3.72 28.00 -17.20
C GLU A 338 3.63 27.26 -15.85
N GLU A 339 2.73 27.67 -14.95
CA GLU A 339 2.57 27.02 -13.63
C GLU A 339 2.04 25.59 -13.79
N VAL A 340 1.00 25.41 -14.62
CA VAL A 340 0.45 24.08 -14.92
C VAL A 340 1.52 23.17 -15.54
N ARG A 341 2.32 23.69 -16.47
CA ARG A 341 3.39 22.93 -17.11
C ARG A 341 4.48 22.55 -16.12
N GLU A 342 4.86 23.43 -15.20
CA GLU A 342 5.83 23.12 -14.14
C GLU A 342 5.34 21.99 -13.24
N VAL A 343 4.07 22.00 -12.82
CA VAL A 343 3.46 20.92 -12.03
C VAL A 343 3.52 19.59 -12.78
N VAL A 344 3.08 19.59 -14.05
CA VAL A 344 3.04 18.37 -14.87
C VAL A 344 4.46 17.82 -15.09
N ILE A 345 5.43 18.68 -15.42
CA ILE A 345 6.85 18.28 -15.58
C ILE A 345 7.43 17.74 -14.28
N SER A 346 7.15 18.40 -13.14
CA SER A 346 7.63 17.97 -11.83
C SER A 346 7.15 16.55 -11.50
N ILE A 347 5.85 16.29 -11.70
CA ILE A 347 5.25 14.97 -11.47
C ILE A 347 5.83 13.93 -12.43
N TRP A 348 5.99 14.27 -13.70
CA TRP A 348 6.58 13.35 -14.69
C TRP A 348 7.98 12.90 -14.26
N ARG A 349 8.81 13.85 -13.81
CA ARG A 349 10.16 13.59 -13.29
C ARG A 349 10.14 12.77 -12.00
N GLU A 350 9.27 13.11 -11.06
CA GLU A 350 9.08 12.36 -9.80
C GLU A 350 8.76 10.89 -10.08
N MET A 351 7.94 10.63 -11.10
CA MET A 351 7.54 9.29 -11.52
C MET A 351 8.56 8.60 -12.43
N GLY A 352 9.73 9.21 -12.66
CA GLY A 352 10.83 8.63 -13.43
C GLY A 352 10.62 8.64 -14.94
N LEU A 353 9.69 9.46 -15.44
CA LEU A 353 9.44 9.63 -16.86
C LEU A 353 10.24 10.80 -17.45
N ASP A 354 10.58 10.68 -18.73
CA ASP A 354 11.27 11.73 -19.47
C ASP A 354 10.32 12.90 -19.78
N ALA A 355 10.60 14.04 -19.17
CA ALA A 355 9.83 15.27 -19.35
C ALA A 355 10.09 15.95 -20.69
N GLU A 356 11.13 15.59 -21.44
CA GLU A 356 11.38 16.14 -22.79
C GLU A 356 10.30 15.70 -23.81
N GLN A 357 9.49 14.71 -23.43
CA GLN A 357 8.37 14.22 -24.24
C GLN A 357 7.12 15.10 -24.12
N LEU A 358 7.10 16.06 -23.19
CA LEU A 358 6.01 17.02 -22.90
C LEU A 358 6.31 18.40 -23.47
#